data_AF-A0A433PQJ8-F1
#
_entry.id   AF-A0A433PQJ8-F1
#
_cell.length_a   1.000
_cell.length_b   1.000
_cell.length_c   1.000
_cell.angle_alpha   90.00
_cell.angle_beta   90.00
_cell.angle_gamma   90.00
#
_symmetry.space_group_name_H-M   'P 1'
#
loop_
_entity.id
_entity.type
_entity.pdbx_description
1 polymer ?
#
loop_
_entity_poly.entity_id
_entity_poly.type
_entity_poly.pdbx_seq_one_letter_code
_entity_poly.pdbx_strand_id
1 'polypeptide(L)'
;MVERLTRDKTCLQTRSLVLSEITSMSESNPASTPIDITSNTNELSINTEGTAVTIIHDEKLYKRYLTVWNRRTRYADGREVEWDIVGHDIPTPTFVCVFTFDTKKKETCLIKEFCQGTNEVVSFTRTESSRHKVPLTKYTCAAGAYDRKKHTSPLDTAQQELSEEARLTLGTWISLLPPAQPQGISELKWGRNRFIPYLVLDPIVDSAPLARDVEEYMEVRSGVPISKFREMVMRGEVLLPSVQTGWMAIEWLRKEGYLEEGV
;
A
#
# COMPACT_ATOMS: atom_id res chain seq x y z
N MET A 1 28.85 -31.48 -38.72
CA MET A 1 28.24 -32.68 -38.13
C MET A 1 26.79 -32.32 -37.84
N VAL A 2 25.89 -32.74 -38.71
CA VAL A 2 24.50 -32.28 -38.83
C VAL A 2 23.63 -33.42 -38.31
N GLU A 3 22.96 -33.24 -37.17
CA GLU A 3 21.92 -34.16 -36.72
C GLU A 3 20.55 -33.50 -36.86
N ARG A 4 19.81 -34.02 -37.84
CA ARG A 4 18.38 -33.83 -38.03
C ARG A 4 17.65 -34.69 -37.00
N LEU A 5 16.72 -34.10 -36.25
CA LEU A 5 15.68 -34.86 -35.58
C LEU A 5 14.30 -34.30 -35.97
N THR A 6 13.45 -35.26 -36.27
CA THR A 6 12.24 -35.21 -37.06
C THR A 6 11.04 -34.66 -36.30
N ARG A 7 10.17 -33.97 -37.04
CA ARG A 7 8.83 -33.55 -36.65
C ARG A 7 7.97 -34.79 -36.41
N ASP A 8 7.23 -34.80 -35.30
CA ASP A 8 6.04 -35.64 -35.16
C ASP A 8 4.78 -34.77 -35.22
N LYS A 9 3.89 -35.18 -36.12
CA LYS A 9 2.56 -34.63 -36.34
C LYS A 9 1.57 -35.69 -35.85
N THR A 10 0.81 -35.39 -34.80
CA THR A 10 -0.47 -36.06 -34.57
C THR A 10 -1.54 -35.01 -34.33
N CYS A 11 -2.67 -35.29 -34.94
CA CYS A 11 -3.71 -34.40 -35.38
C CYS A 11 -5.01 -34.88 -34.74
N LEU A 12 -5.80 -33.94 -34.21
CA LEU A 12 -7.26 -33.97 -34.07
C LEU A 12 -7.92 -35.15 -33.33
N GLN A 13 -8.67 -34.83 -32.26
CA GLN A 13 -10.13 -35.02 -32.12
C GLN A 13 -10.50 -35.15 -30.64
N THR A 14 -11.21 -34.16 -30.11
CA THR A 14 -12.26 -34.35 -29.08
C THR A 14 -12.99 -33.03 -28.86
N ARG A 15 -14.00 -32.81 -29.70
CA ARG A 15 -15.12 -31.89 -29.46
C ARG A 15 -16.38 -32.73 -29.49
N SER A 16 -17.36 -32.34 -28.67
CA SER A 16 -18.71 -32.90 -28.52
C SER A 16 -18.84 -33.90 -27.37
N LEU A 17 -19.57 -33.48 -26.33
CA LEU A 17 -20.52 -34.25 -25.52
C LEU A 17 -20.65 -33.59 -24.13
N VAL A 18 -21.40 -32.49 -24.01
CA VAL A 18 -22.28 -32.19 -22.85
C VAL A 18 -23.24 -31.07 -23.31
N LEU A 19 -24.32 -31.41 -24.00
CA LEU A 19 -25.44 -30.49 -24.27
C LEU A 19 -26.66 -31.33 -24.67
N SER A 20 -27.21 -32.05 -23.69
CA SER A 20 -28.54 -32.68 -23.80
C SER A 20 -29.00 -33.15 -22.42
N GLU A 21 -29.42 -32.23 -21.55
CA GLU A 21 -30.26 -32.56 -20.40
C GLU A 21 -30.90 -31.29 -19.83
N ILE A 22 -31.72 -30.63 -20.64
CA ILE A 22 -32.69 -29.65 -20.15
C ILE A 22 -33.95 -29.87 -20.97
N THR A 23 -34.86 -30.72 -20.49
CA THR A 23 -36.32 -30.54 -20.56
C THR A 23 -36.99 -31.63 -19.71
N SER A 24 -38.03 -31.23 -18.97
CA SER A 24 -39.00 -32.05 -18.23
C SER A 24 -38.60 -32.45 -16.80
N MET A 25 -39.04 -31.66 -15.83
CA MET A 25 -39.92 -32.15 -14.74
C MET A 25 -40.79 -30.98 -14.26
N SER A 26 -42.09 -31.11 -14.46
CA SER A 26 -43.14 -30.29 -13.87
C SER A 26 -43.63 -30.91 -12.57
N GLU A 27 -44.23 -30.06 -11.73
CA GLU A 27 -45.09 -30.34 -10.57
C GLU A 27 -44.43 -30.48 -9.19
N SER A 28 -44.54 -29.38 -8.43
CA SER A 28 -45.28 -29.28 -7.15
C SER A 28 -44.51 -28.41 -6.15
N ASN A 29 -44.92 -27.13 -6.04
CA ASN A 29 -44.43 -26.19 -5.04
C ASN A 29 -45.27 -26.35 -3.76
N PRO A 30 -44.75 -26.90 -2.65
CA PRO A 30 -45.33 -26.66 -1.35
C PRO A 30 -45.01 -25.22 -0.93
N ALA A 31 -46.03 -24.50 -0.48
CA ALA A 31 -45.96 -23.12 -0.02
C ALA A 31 -44.77 -22.92 0.95
N SER A 32 -43.79 -22.13 0.52
CA SER A 32 -42.70 -21.67 1.36
C SER A 32 -43.26 -20.69 2.38
N THR A 33 -43.25 -21.08 3.65
CA THR A 33 -43.47 -20.23 4.81
C THR A 33 -42.57 -19.00 4.69
N PRO A 34 -43.06 -17.76 4.92
CA PRO A 34 -42.21 -16.58 4.89
C PRO A 34 -41.13 -16.73 5.96
N ILE A 35 -39.86 -16.74 5.53
CA ILE A 35 -38.75 -16.57 6.46
C ILE A 35 -38.86 -15.14 6.95
N ASP A 36 -39.23 -15.00 8.21
CA ASP A 36 -39.25 -13.75 8.94
C ASP A 36 -37.79 -13.26 9.09
N ILE A 37 -37.33 -12.45 8.12
CA ILE A 37 -36.06 -11.72 8.19
C ILE A 37 -36.28 -10.49 9.07
N THR A 38 -36.66 -10.70 10.33
CA THR A 38 -36.66 -9.63 11.33
C THR A 38 -35.39 -9.72 12.16
N SER A 39 -34.54 -8.71 11.92
CA SER A 39 -33.48 -8.20 12.79
C SER A 39 -32.54 -9.23 13.42
N ASN A 40 -31.53 -9.63 12.67
CA ASN A 40 -30.21 -9.86 13.26
C ASN A 40 -29.16 -9.11 12.44
N THR A 41 -29.38 -7.80 12.27
CA THR A 41 -28.32 -6.88 11.88
C THR A 41 -27.42 -6.70 13.08
N ASN A 42 -26.50 -7.66 13.28
CA ASN A 42 -25.20 -7.37 13.87
C ASN A 42 -24.51 -6.40 12.91
N GLU A 43 -25.01 -5.17 12.87
CA GLU A 43 -24.40 -4.08 12.16
C GLU A 43 -23.04 -3.91 12.83
N LEU A 44 -21.97 -4.17 12.07
CA LEU A 44 -20.62 -3.88 12.50
C LEU A 44 -20.50 -2.36 12.59
N SER A 45 -21.07 -1.76 13.64
CA SER A 45 -20.83 -0.38 13.95
C SER A 45 -19.33 -0.26 14.18
N ILE A 46 -18.71 0.70 13.50
CA ILE A 46 -17.31 1.03 13.71
C ILE A 46 -17.24 1.63 15.12
N ASN A 47 -17.06 0.76 16.12
CA ASN A 47 -16.97 1.18 17.51
C ASN A 47 -15.67 1.99 17.67
N THR A 48 -15.83 3.31 17.79
CA THR A 48 -14.72 4.25 18.02
C THR A 48 -14.36 4.39 19.51
N GLU A 49 -15.09 3.73 20.42
CA GLU A 49 -14.95 3.87 21.88
C GLU A 49 -14.70 2.55 22.61
N GLY A 50 -14.06 1.59 21.94
CA GLY A 50 -13.63 0.32 22.53
C GLY A 50 -13.58 -0.76 21.48
N THR A 51 -12.47 -1.48 21.39
CA THR A 51 -12.39 -2.60 20.45
C THR A 51 -13.36 -3.68 20.91
N ALA A 52 -14.20 -4.22 20.01
CA ALA A 52 -15.07 -5.39 20.28
C ALA A 52 -14.30 -6.68 20.63
N VAL A 53 -12.98 -6.57 20.76
CA VAL A 53 -11.99 -7.62 20.88
C VAL A 53 -10.94 -7.16 21.89
N THR A 54 -10.66 -7.98 22.89
CA THR A 54 -9.65 -7.71 23.94
C THR A 54 -8.39 -8.53 23.68
N ILE A 55 -7.21 -7.92 23.80
CA ILE A 55 -5.94 -8.64 23.77
C ILE A 55 -5.74 -9.32 25.12
N ILE A 56 -5.65 -10.65 25.14
CA ILE A 56 -5.48 -11.44 26.36
C ILE A 56 -4.08 -12.05 26.48
N HIS A 57 -3.31 -12.08 25.39
CA HIS A 57 -1.91 -12.51 25.36
C HIS A 57 -1.17 -11.83 24.19
N ASP A 58 0.09 -11.47 24.37
CA ASP A 58 0.93 -10.82 23.34
C ASP A 58 2.42 -11.12 23.61
N GLU A 59 3.00 -12.06 22.87
CA GLU A 59 4.39 -12.53 23.04
C GLU A 59 5.22 -12.29 21.77
N LYS A 60 6.47 -11.85 21.91
CA LYS A 60 7.40 -11.72 20.78
C LYS A 60 7.94 -13.10 20.39
N LEU A 61 7.63 -13.55 19.19
CA LEU A 61 8.16 -14.81 18.63
C LEU A 61 9.48 -14.61 17.86
N TYR A 62 9.66 -13.46 17.22
CA TYR A 62 10.83 -13.19 16.38
C TYR A 62 11.18 -11.70 16.35
N LYS A 63 12.48 -11.38 16.26
CA LYS A 63 12.97 -10.01 16.13
C LYS A 63 14.23 -9.92 15.26
N ARG A 64 14.17 -9.14 14.17
CA ARG A 64 15.31 -8.62 13.40
C ARG A 64 14.95 -7.23 12.86
N TYR A 65 14.87 -7.05 11.53
CA TYR A 65 14.34 -5.84 10.88
C TYR A 65 12.91 -5.57 11.34
N LEU A 66 12.04 -6.56 11.12
CA LEU A 66 10.68 -6.59 11.67
C LEU A 66 10.62 -7.52 12.91
N THR A 67 9.50 -7.40 13.61
CA THR A 67 9.18 -8.18 14.80
C THR A 67 7.87 -8.90 14.55
N VAL A 68 7.78 -10.15 14.99
CA VAL A 68 6.56 -10.95 14.91
C VAL A 68 6.11 -11.26 16.34
N TRP A 69 4.83 -11.05 16.62
CA TRP A 69 4.19 -11.40 17.88
C TRP A 69 3.13 -12.47 17.68
N ASN A 70 3.04 -13.41 18.61
CA ASN A 70 1.84 -14.21 18.82
C ASN A 70 0.89 -13.41 19.70
N ARG A 71 -0.24 -13.00 19.12
CA ARG A 71 -1.28 -12.28 19.84
C ARG A 71 -2.53 -13.12 19.96
N ARG A 72 -2.97 -13.39 21.18
CA ARG A 72 -4.29 -13.98 21.43
C ARG A 72 -5.30 -12.90 21.79
N THR A 73 -6.43 -12.93 21.10
CA THR A 73 -7.55 -12.03 21.34
C THR A 73 -8.81 -12.77 21.75
N ARG A 74 -9.63 -12.17 22.62
CA ARG A 74 -10.96 -12.66 23.00
C ARG A 74 -12.05 -11.73 22.46
N TYR A 75 -12.99 -12.28 21.71
CA TYR A 75 -14.18 -11.59 21.22
C TYR A 75 -15.25 -11.50 22.31
N ALA A 76 -16.22 -10.59 22.15
CA ALA A 76 -17.35 -10.45 23.07
C ALA A 76 -18.19 -11.74 23.19
N ASP A 77 -18.22 -12.58 22.16
CA ASP A 77 -18.91 -13.88 22.14
C ASP A 77 -18.10 -15.02 22.80
N GLY A 78 -16.94 -14.70 23.39
CA GLY A 78 -16.07 -15.65 24.08
C GLY A 78 -15.10 -16.41 23.18
N ARG A 79 -15.18 -16.27 21.84
CA ARG A 79 -14.20 -16.89 20.94
C ARG A 79 -12.81 -16.32 21.20
N GLU A 80 -11.82 -17.19 21.21
CA GLU A 80 -10.40 -16.83 21.27
C GLU A 80 -9.72 -17.17 19.96
N VAL A 81 -8.88 -16.26 19.47
CA VAL A 81 -8.14 -16.43 18.21
C VAL A 81 -6.71 -15.96 18.41
N GLU A 82 -5.76 -16.72 17.87
CA GLU A 82 -4.34 -16.37 17.82
C GLU A 82 -3.98 -15.78 16.47
N TRP A 83 -3.09 -14.78 16.48
CA TRP A 83 -2.68 -14.03 15.31
C TRP A 83 -1.17 -13.86 15.28
N ASP A 84 -0.61 -13.99 14.09
CA ASP A 84 0.69 -13.43 13.79
C ASP A 84 0.53 -11.93 13.54
N ILE A 85 1.12 -11.12 14.42
CA ILE A 85 1.15 -9.67 14.30
C ILE A 85 2.54 -9.23 13.89
N VAL A 86 2.66 -8.29 12.97
CA VAL A 86 3.95 -7.81 12.44
C VAL A 86 4.17 -6.31 12.69
N GLY A 87 5.42 -5.87 12.75
CA GLY A 87 5.76 -4.45 12.88
C GLY A 87 7.08 -4.15 13.57
N HIS A 88 7.33 -2.87 13.83
CA HIS A 88 8.51 -2.39 14.54
C HIS A 88 8.34 -2.49 16.06
N ASP A 89 9.39 -2.96 16.73
CA ASP A 89 9.41 -3.13 18.19
C ASP A 89 9.76 -1.84 18.93
N ILE A 90 8.90 -0.84 18.74
CA ILE A 90 8.94 0.43 19.46
C ILE A 90 7.55 0.73 20.01
N PRO A 91 7.42 1.49 21.12
CA PRO A 91 6.13 1.69 21.80
C PRO A 91 5.00 2.20 20.90
N THR A 92 5.34 3.09 19.96
CA THR A 92 4.44 3.66 18.96
C THR A 92 5.10 3.54 17.59
N PRO A 93 4.96 2.39 16.88
CA PRO A 93 5.63 2.18 15.62
C PRO A 93 5.00 3.07 14.57
N THR A 94 5.73 4.14 14.24
CA THR A 94 5.30 5.19 13.34
C THR A 94 6.34 5.36 12.25
N PHE A 95 5.89 5.50 11.02
CA PHE A 95 6.70 6.01 9.92
C PHE A 95 5.99 7.19 9.27
N VAL A 96 6.66 7.91 8.40
CA VAL A 96 6.10 9.06 7.68
C VAL A 96 6.07 8.76 6.20
N CYS A 97 5.20 9.45 5.46
CA CYS A 97 5.11 9.33 4.01
C CYS A 97 4.84 10.73 3.44
N VAL A 98 5.69 11.21 2.54
CA VAL A 98 5.73 12.60 2.10
C VAL A 98 5.41 12.71 0.62
N PHE A 99 4.25 13.27 0.31
CA PHE A 99 3.88 13.62 -1.05
C PHE A 99 4.35 15.03 -1.36
N THR A 100 5.13 15.20 -2.43
CA THR A 100 5.58 16.54 -2.85
C THR A 100 4.68 17.09 -3.95
N PHE A 101 4.55 18.40 -4.05
CA PHE A 101 3.80 19.03 -5.12
C PHE A 101 4.41 20.37 -5.54
N ASP A 102 4.79 20.50 -6.81
CA ASP A 102 5.14 21.77 -7.45
C ASP A 102 3.84 22.46 -7.90
N THR A 103 3.49 23.56 -7.25
CA THR A 103 2.24 24.28 -7.46
C THR A 103 2.16 24.94 -8.83
N LYS A 104 3.30 25.19 -9.49
CA LYS A 104 3.38 25.79 -10.82
C LYS A 104 3.31 24.73 -11.91
N LYS A 105 4.10 23.67 -11.78
CA LYS A 105 4.20 22.61 -12.78
C LYS A 105 3.11 21.54 -12.66
N LYS A 106 2.46 21.46 -11.50
CA LYS A 106 1.45 20.43 -11.17
C LYS A 106 2.07 19.02 -11.24
N GLU A 107 3.26 18.90 -10.66
CA GLU A 107 4.08 17.68 -10.67
C GLU A 107 4.46 17.27 -9.24
N THR A 108 4.75 15.98 -9.06
CA THR A 108 5.27 15.38 -7.84
C THR A 108 6.65 14.76 -8.07
N CYS A 109 7.33 14.42 -6.99
CA CYS A 109 8.57 13.64 -6.98
C CYS A 109 8.31 12.30 -6.31
N LEU A 110 8.71 11.22 -6.97
CA LEU A 110 8.63 9.86 -6.45
C LEU A 110 10.02 9.26 -6.31
N ILE A 111 10.14 8.24 -5.48
CA ILE A 111 11.30 7.37 -5.42
C ILE A 111 10.93 6.05 -6.08
N LYS A 112 11.87 5.53 -6.86
CA LYS A 112 11.79 4.23 -7.47
C LYS A 112 12.79 3.35 -6.76
N GLU A 113 12.32 2.37 -6.01
CA GLU A 113 13.13 1.63 -5.05
C GLU A 113 13.07 0.11 -5.26
N PHE A 114 14.04 -0.58 -4.68
CA PHE A 114 14.00 -2.03 -4.51
C PHE A 114 13.01 -2.43 -3.43
N CYS A 115 11.94 -3.14 -3.81
CA CYS A 115 11.08 -3.79 -2.84
C CYS A 115 11.58 -5.19 -2.53
N GLN A 116 12.28 -5.36 -1.41
CA GLN A 116 12.89 -6.63 -0.99
C GLN A 116 11.83 -7.73 -0.78
N GLY A 117 10.63 -7.37 -0.31
CA GLY A 117 9.55 -8.31 -0.04
C GLY A 117 9.01 -9.02 -1.29
N THR A 118 8.79 -8.27 -2.38
CA THR A 118 8.40 -8.84 -3.68
C THR A 118 9.61 -9.22 -4.55
N ASN A 119 10.82 -8.87 -4.09
CA ASN A 119 12.07 -8.97 -4.82
C ASN A 119 12.02 -8.25 -6.18
N GLU A 120 11.49 -7.03 -6.17
CA GLU A 120 11.28 -6.22 -7.38
C GLU A 120 12.18 -4.98 -7.35
N VAL A 121 13.20 -4.99 -8.21
CA VAL A 121 13.94 -3.80 -8.64
C VAL A 121 13.68 -3.62 -10.11
N VAL A 122 13.52 -2.38 -10.55
CA VAL A 122 13.48 -2.11 -11.98
C VAL A 122 14.80 -2.44 -12.65
N SER A 123 14.77 -3.48 -13.46
CA SER A 123 15.71 -3.65 -14.56
C SER A 123 15.06 -3.16 -15.85
N PHE A 124 15.53 -2.01 -16.35
CA PHE A 124 15.40 -1.66 -17.75
C PHE A 124 16.36 -2.52 -18.59
N THR A 125 16.09 -3.81 -18.72
CA THR A 125 16.67 -4.57 -19.84
C THR A 125 15.54 -4.90 -20.79
N ARG A 126 15.35 -4.00 -21.78
CA ARG A 126 14.75 -4.36 -23.07
C ARG A 126 15.63 -5.46 -23.65
N THR A 127 15.34 -6.70 -23.29
CA THR A 127 15.69 -7.84 -24.14
C THR A 127 14.48 -8.01 -25.04
N GLU A 128 14.64 -7.65 -26.32
CA GLU A 128 13.59 -7.62 -27.36
C GLU A 128 12.95 -8.99 -27.65
N SER A 129 13.27 -10.02 -26.85
CA SER A 129 12.95 -11.43 -27.09
C SER A 129 11.90 -12.02 -26.13
N SER A 130 11.42 -11.32 -25.10
CA SER A 130 10.48 -11.90 -24.12
C SER A 130 9.08 -11.32 -24.27
N ARG A 131 8.15 -12.08 -24.88
CA ARG A 131 6.75 -11.69 -25.11
C ARG A 131 5.90 -11.48 -23.84
N HIS A 132 6.46 -11.69 -22.64
CA HIS A 132 5.81 -11.48 -21.34
C HIS A 132 6.86 -11.05 -20.30
N LYS A 133 7.31 -9.80 -20.35
CA LYS A 133 8.02 -9.16 -19.23
C LYS A 133 7.29 -7.87 -18.90
N VAL A 134 6.43 -7.91 -17.89
CA VAL A 134 5.95 -6.70 -17.22
C VAL A 134 7.03 -6.38 -16.19
N PRO A 135 7.91 -5.39 -16.40
CA PRO A 135 8.78 -4.94 -15.34
C PRO A 135 7.88 -4.30 -14.26
N LEU A 136 7.66 -5.01 -13.16
CA LEU A 136 6.96 -4.47 -12.00
C LEU A 136 7.90 -3.47 -11.35
N THR A 137 7.74 -2.21 -11.74
CA THR A 137 8.38 -1.09 -11.07
C THR A 137 7.56 -0.74 -9.85
N LYS A 138 8.24 -0.56 -8.72
CA LYS A 138 7.64 -0.02 -7.51
C LYS A 138 8.12 1.40 -7.28
N TYR A 139 7.15 2.28 -7.10
CA TYR A 139 7.31 3.69 -6.77
C TYR A 139 6.76 3.95 -5.37
N THR A 140 7.45 4.81 -4.64
CA THR A 140 7.05 5.28 -3.32
C THR A 140 7.21 6.79 -3.24
N CYS A 141 6.54 7.38 -2.27
CA CYS A 141 6.84 8.72 -1.76
C CYS A 141 8.04 8.66 -0.82
N ALA A 142 8.66 9.80 -0.50
CA ALA A 142 9.70 9.80 0.52
C ALA A 142 9.12 9.34 1.86
N ALA A 143 9.74 8.36 2.50
CA ALA A 143 9.15 7.69 3.65
C ALA A 143 10.22 7.06 4.54
N GLY A 144 9.98 7.07 5.85
CA GLY A 144 10.90 6.43 6.77
C GLY A 144 10.41 6.41 8.22
N ALA A 145 11.10 5.60 9.03
CA ALA A 145 10.66 5.28 10.37
C ALA A 145 10.98 6.41 11.37
N TYR A 146 10.00 6.74 12.22
CA TYR A 146 10.23 7.67 13.32
C TYR A 146 11.00 7.00 14.46
N ASP A 147 12.33 7.16 14.45
CA ASP A 147 13.20 6.83 15.58
C ASP A 147 13.40 8.04 16.51
N ARG A 148 12.89 7.95 17.74
CA ARG A 148 13.04 9.00 18.77
C ARG A 148 14.49 9.28 19.20
N LYS A 149 15.43 8.39 18.84
CA LYS A 149 16.87 8.62 19.08
C LYS A 149 17.51 9.49 18.00
N LYS A 150 16.95 9.49 16.78
CA LYS A 150 17.43 10.25 15.61
C LYS A 150 16.62 11.53 15.38
N HIS A 151 15.32 11.47 15.67
CA HIS A 151 14.35 12.48 15.29
C HIS A 151 13.64 13.08 16.51
N THR A 152 13.37 14.38 16.42
CA THR A 152 12.67 15.16 17.46
C THR A 152 11.14 15.03 17.36
N SER A 153 10.62 14.79 16.15
CA SER A 153 9.19 14.65 15.88
C SER A 153 8.95 13.89 14.57
N PRO A 154 7.72 13.42 14.30
CA PRO A 154 7.39 12.86 12.98
C PRO A 154 7.59 13.85 11.83
N LEU A 155 7.33 15.15 12.03
CA LEU A 155 7.59 16.15 10.99
C LEU A 155 9.08 16.28 10.68
N ASP A 156 9.92 16.25 11.73
CA ASP A 156 11.38 16.25 11.58
C ASP A 156 11.87 14.99 10.83
N THR A 157 11.33 13.81 11.14
CA THR A 157 11.57 12.60 10.31
C THR A 157 11.19 12.86 8.86
N ALA A 158 9.99 13.37 8.59
CA ALA A 158 9.51 13.61 7.22
C ALA A 158 10.42 14.56 6.44
N GLN A 159 10.96 15.58 7.11
CA GLN A 159 11.91 16.53 6.53
C GLN A 159 13.26 15.88 6.23
N GLN A 160 13.77 15.04 7.12
CA GLN A 160 15.03 14.31 6.92
C GLN A 160 14.90 13.29 5.79
N GLU A 161 13.84 12.48 5.77
CA GLU A 161 13.58 11.50 4.70
C GLU A 161 13.41 12.17 3.32
N LEU A 162 12.77 13.34 3.27
CA LEU A 162 12.66 14.11 2.02
C LEU A 162 14.04 14.52 1.47
N SER A 163 14.95 14.95 2.35
CA SER A 163 16.33 15.31 1.98
C SER A 163 17.13 14.08 1.56
N GLU A 164 17.03 12.99 2.31
CA GLU A 164 17.76 11.75 2.10
C GLU A 164 17.35 11.05 0.79
N GLU A 165 16.06 10.76 0.64
CA GLU A 165 15.55 9.92 -0.43
C GLU A 165 15.26 10.72 -1.70
N ALA A 166 14.53 11.82 -1.57
CA ALA A 166 14.08 12.62 -2.71
C ALA A 166 15.07 13.73 -3.11
N ARG A 167 16.10 14.01 -2.30
CA ARG A 167 17.06 15.12 -2.52
C ARG A 167 16.38 16.48 -2.54
N LEU A 168 15.34 16.64 -1.74
CA LEU A 168 14.51 17.85 -1.66
C LEU A 168 14.45 18.37 -0.22
N THR A 169 14.25 19.68 -0.05
CA THR A 169 14.18 20.32 1.27
C THR A 169 13.28 21.56 1.24
N LEU A 170 13.03 22.14 2.42
CA LEU A 170 12.14 23.28 2.64
C LEU A 170 10.69 23.01 2.18
N GLY A 171 10.02 24.01 1.60
CA GLY A 171 8.62 23.97 1.20
C GLY A 171 7.62 24.30 2.32
N THR A 172 6.34 24.29 1.97
CA THR A 172 5.24 24.43 2.94
C THR A 172 4.73 23.05 3.34
N TRP A 173 4.80 22.72 4.63
CA TRP A 173 4.45 21.39 5.15
C TRP A 173 3.03 21.34 5.70
N ILE A 174 2.27 20.35 5.28
CA ILE A 174 0.88 20.12 5.67
C ILE A 174 0.74 18.68 6.20
N SER A 175 0.28 18.54 7.43
CA SER A 175 -0.21 17.24 7.94
C SER A 175 -1.53 16.92 7.26
N LEU A 176 -1.60 15.76 6.61
CA LEU A 176 -2.83 15.32 5.94
C LEU A 176 -3.80 14.61 6.90
N LEU A 177 -3.36 14.32 8.13
CA LEU A 177 -4.23 13.75 9.17
C LEU A 177 -5.14 14.82 9.79
N PRO A 178 -6.39 14.46 10.13
CA PRO A 178 -7.23 15.33 10.95
C PRO A 178 -6.62 15.46 12.37
N PRO A 179 -6.79 16.63 13.03
CA PRO A 179 -6.26 16.83 14.39
C PRO A 179 -6.74 15.79 15.42
N ALA A 180 -7.92 15.21 15.21
CA ALA A 180 -8.49 14.17 16.07
C ALA A 180 -7.80 12.79 15.94
N GLN A 181 -6.95 12.57 14.94
CA GLN A 181 -6.28 11.27 14.71
C GLN A 181 -4.76 11.44 14.52
N PRO A 182 -4.02 11.95 15.52
CA PRO A 182 -2.60 12.26 15.39
C PRO A 182 -1.69 11.01 15.33
N GLN A 183 -2.21 9.83 15.64
CA GLN A 183 -1.44 8.59 15.77
C GLN A 183 -1.10 7.93 14.41
N GLY A 184 -1.50 8.52 13.29
CA GLY A 184 -1.29 7.95 11.95
C GLY A 184 -2.38 6.98 11.51
N ILE A 185 -2.23 6.46 10.29
CA ILE A 185 -3.10 5.47 9.64
C ILE A 185 -2.46 4.10 9.78
N SER A 186 -3.24 3.05 10.07
CA SER A 186 -2.72 1.68 10.12
C SER A 186 -2.11 1.28 8.78
N GLU A 187 -0.89 0.74 8.78
CA GLU A 187 -0.20 0.30 7.55
C GLU A 187 -0.86 -0.95 6.94
N LEU A 188 -1.12 -1.95 7.80
CA LEU A 188 -1.62 -3.27 7.42
C LEU A 188 -2.61 -3.77 8.47
N LYS A 189 -3.55 -4.64 8.07
CA LYS A 189 -4.56 -5.23 8.96
C LYS A 189 -3.96 -5.95 10.16
N TRP A 190 -2.89 -6.70 9.94
CA TRP A 190 -2.16 -7.47 10.97
C TRP A 190 -0.86 -6.76 11.40
N GLY A 191 -0.73 -5.48 11.07
CA GLY A 191 0.43 -4.66 11.40
C GLY A 191 0.19 -3.83 12.67
N ARG A 192 1.25 -3.63 13.46
CA ARG A 192 1.26 -2.61 14.53
C ARG A 192 1.59 -1.22 13.99
N ASN A 193 2.33 -1.17 12.88
CA ASN A 193 2.83 0.05 12.29
C ASN A 193 1.70 0.99 11.87
N ARG A 194 1.94 2.28 12.07
CA ARG A 194 1.10 3.37 11.56
C ARG A 194 1.95 4.32 10.76
N PHE A 195 1.35 5.05 9.83
CA PHE A 195 2.05 6.10 9.08
C PHE A 195 1.37 7.45 9.17
N ILE A 196 2.18 8.50 9.12
CA ILE A 196 1.73 9.89 9.13
C ILE A 196 1.97 10.49 7.73
N PRO A 197 0.91 10.72 6.95
CA PRO A 197 1.00 11.34 5.64
C PRO A 197 1.22 12.85 5.75
N TYR A 198 2.22 13.35 5.04
CA TYR A 198 2.47 14.77 4.85
C TYR A 198 2.39 15.16 3.37
N LEU A 199 1.93 16.37 3.11
CA LEU A 199 2.10 17.07 1.83
C LEU A 199 3.14 18.18 2.02
N VAL A 200 4.07 18.30 1.08
CA VAL A 200 4.98 19.45 0.99
C VAL A 200 4.79 20.17 -0.34
N LEU A 201 4.47 21.46 -0.26
CA LEU A 201 4.33 22.33 -1.42
C LEU A 201 5.66 23.00 -1.75
N ASP A 202 5.99 23.01 -3.05
CA ASP A 202 7.13 23.70 -3.63
C ASP A 202 8.47 23.45 -2.90
N PRO A 203 8.83 22.19 -2.58
CA PRO A 203 10.15 21.91 -2.05
C PRO A 203 11.22 22.23 -3.12
N ILE A 204 12.42 22.57 -2.66
CA ILE A 204 13.55 22.88 -3.53
C ILE A 204 14.59 21.76 -3.49
N VAL A 205 15.49 21.72 -4.47
CA VAL A 205 16.64 20.82 -4.45
C VAL A 205 17.49 21.09 -3.22
N ASP A 206 17.80 20.04 -2.48
CA ASP A 206 18.74 20.11 -1.37
C ASP A 206 20.17 20.15 -1.91
N SER A 207 20.92 21.21 -1.57
CA SER A 207 22.31 21.37 -1.98
C SER A 207 23.28 20.52 -1.17
N ALA A 208 22.85 20.00 -0.01
CA ALA A 208 23.63 19.16 0.88
C ALA A 208 22.74 18.04 1.46
N PRO A 209 22.23 17.12 0.60
CA PRO A 209 21.28 16.12 1.02
C PRO A 209 21.91 15.12 1.99
N LEU A 210 21.09 14.58 2.90
CA LEU A 210 21.53 13.55 3.84
C LEU A 210 22.00 12.28 3.11
N ALA A 211 22.92 11.54 3.73
CA ALA A 211 23.40 10.28 3.16
C ALA A 211 22.29 9.22 3.24
N ARG A 212 22.07 8.48 2.15
CA ARG A 212 21.13 7.35 2.14
C ARG A 212 21.68 6.15 2.90
N ASP A 213 20.79 5.34 3.43
CA ASP A 213 21.15 4.07 4.03
C ASP A 213 21.76 3.10 3.00
N VAL A 214 22.79 2.36 3.43
CA VAL A 214 23.59 1.47 2.55
C VAL A 214 22.82 0.29 1.98
N GLU A 215 21.67 -0.03 2.58
CA GLU A 215 20.79 -1.12 2.17
C GLU A 215 19.75 -0.69 1.11
N GLU A 216 19.67 0.61 0.82
CA GLU A 216 18.68 1.15 -0.09
C GLU A 216 19.21 1.23 -1.52
N TYR A 217 18.46 0.62 -2.44
CA TYR A 217 18.72 0.75 -3.87
C TYR A 217 17.57 1.53 -4.51
N MET A 218 17.82 2.82 -4.78
CA MET A 218 16.76 3.73 -5.21
C MET A 218 17.21 4.80 -6.22
N GLU A 219 16.23 5.29 -7.00
CA GLU A 219 16.37 6.33 -8.01
C GLU A 219 15.28 7.40 -7.83
N VAL A 220 15.67 8.68 -7.87
CA VAL A 220 14.70 9.80 -7.79
C VAL A 220 14.02 9.99 -9.14
N ARG A 221 12.70 10.16 -9.10
CA ARG A 221 11.84 10.44 -10.25
C ARG A 221 11.11 11.75 -10.01
N SER A 222 11.78 12.85 -10.37
CA SER A 222 11.22 14.19 -10.32
C SER A 222 10.32 14.48 -11.52
N GLY A 223 9.45 15.47 -11.38
CA GLY A 223 8.63 15.97 -12.48
C GLY A 223 7.57 14.99 -12.96
N VAL A 224 6.99 14.18 -12.08
CA VAL A 224 5.92 13.25 -12.41
C VAL A 224 4.60 14.02 -12.42
N PRO A 225 3.91 14.18 -13.56
CA PRO A 225 2.60 14.84 -13.58
C PRO A 225 1.59 14.09 -12.70
N ILE A 226 0.67 14.81 -12.05
CA ILE A 226 -0.35 14.17 -11.19
C ILE A 226 -1.22 13.16 -11.95
N SER A 227 -1.55 13.44 -13.20
CA SER A 227 -2.24 12.49 -14.09
C SER A 227 -1.45 11.20 -14.25
N LYS A 228 -0.13 11.30 -14.42
CA LYS A 228 0.75 10.13 -14.54
C LYS A 228 0.86 9.36 -13.23
N PHE A 229 0.99 10.04 -12.10
CA PHE A 229 0.96 9.41 -10.78
C PHE A 229 -0.30 8.55 -10.62
N ARG A 230 -1.47 9.07 -10.99
CA ARG A 230 -2.73 8.31 -10.95
C ARG A 230 -2.72 7.08 -11.85
N GLU A 231 -2.22 7.20 -13.08
CA GLU A 231 -2.05 6.03 -13.95
C GLU A 231 -1.12 4.98 -13.33
N MET A 232 -0.08 5.39 -12.61
CA MET A 232 0.84 4.49 -11.91
C MET A 232 0.13 3.78 -10.75
N VAL A 233 -0.67 4.51 -9.97
CA VAL A 233 -1.53 3.93 -8.92
C VAL A 233 -2.46 2.87 -9.51
N MET A 234 -3.17 3.19 -10.59
CA MET A 234 -4.11 2.26 -11.24
C MET A 234 -3.44 1.04 -11.87
N ARG A 235 -2.14 1.10 -12.16
CA ARG A 235 -1.33 -0.02 -12.65
C ARG A 235 -0.69 -0.86 -11.53
N GLY A 236 -0.92 -0.52 -10.26
CA GLY A 236 -0.31 -1.22 -9.13
C GLY A 236 1.20 -1.01 -9.01
N GLU A 237 1.69 0.10 -9.56
CA GLU A 237 3.12 0.46 -9.55
C GLU A 237 3.52 1.26 -8.29
N VAL A 238 2.55 1.77 -7.51
CA VAL A 238 2.81 2.61 -6.33
C VAL A 238 2.53 1.83 -5.04
N LEU A 239 3.41 1.94 -4.04
CA LEU A 239 3.22 1.30 -2.73
C LEU A 239 2.03 1.90 -1.97
N LEU A 240 1.31 1.06 -1.21
CA LEU A 240 0.02 1.42 -0.61
C LEU A 240 0.06 2.65 0.32
N PRO A 241 1.07 2.85 1.20
CA PRO A 241 1.16 4.08 1.99
C PRO A 241 1.26 5.33 1.12
N SER A 242 1.99 5.26 0.01
CA SER A 242 2.13 6.34 -0.96
C SER A 242 0.86 6.55 -1.79
N VAL A 243 0.12 5.49 -2.11
CA VAL A 243 -1.22 5.59 -2.73
C VAL A 243 -2.14 6.41 -1.83
N GLN A 244 -2.27 6.02 -0.55
CA GLN A 244 -3.14 6.71 0.40
C GLN A 244 -2.69 8.17 0.62
N THR A 245 -1.39 8.40 0.82
CA THR A 245 -0.81 9.74 1.01
C THR A 245 -1.06 10.62 -0.20
N GLY A 246 -0.78 10.12 -1.41
CA GLY A 246 -1.01 10.85 -2.65
C GLY A 246 -2.49 11.14 -2.91
N TRP A 247 -3.39 10.19 -2.59
CA TRP A 247 -4.82 10.45 -2.68
C TRP A 247 -5.28 11.56 -1.73
N MET A 248 -4.87 11.49 -0.46
CA MET A 248 -5.16 12.53 0.54
C MET A 248 -4.59 13.90 0.13
N ALA A 249 -3.37 13.92 -0.42
CA ALA A 249 -2.74 15.13 -0.91
C ALA A 249 -3.52 15.74 -2.09
N ILE A 250 -3.92 14.93 -3.07
CA ILE A 250 -4.68 15.40 -4.23
C ILE A 250 -6.04 15.97 -3.81
N GLU A 251 -6.74 15.33 -2.89
CA GLU A 251 -8.00 15.85 -2.35
C GLU A 251 -7.80 17.17 -1.59
N TRP A 252 -6.72 17.29 -0.80
CA TRP A 252 -6.35 18.54 -0.16
C TRP A 252 -6.05 19.64 -1.18
N LEU A 253 -5.24 19.33 -2.20
CA LEU A 253 -4.86 20.28 -3.26
C LEU A 253 -6.07 20.79 -4.04
N ARG A 254 -7.06 19.93 -4.32
CA ARG A 254 -8.32 20.33 -4.96
C ARG A 254 -9.12 21.27 -4.08
N LYS A 255 -9.28 20.92 -2.81
CA LYS A 255 -10.01 21.74 -1.85
C LYS A 255 -9.41 23.15 -1.72
N GLU A 256 -8.09 23.26 -1.77
CA GLU A 256 -7.36 24.53 -1.66
C GLU A 256 -7.14 25.23 -3.01
N GLY A 257 -7.73 24.73 -4.11
CA GLY A 257 -7.68 25.37 -5.43
C GLY A 257 -6.36 25.22 -6.20
N TYR A 258 -5.49 24.30 -5.78
CA TYR A 258 -4.24 24.00 -6.48
C TYR A 258 -4.41 23.02 -7.65
N LEU A 259 -5.50 22.25 -7.68
CA LEU A 259 -5.86 21.34 -8.77
C LEU A 259 -7.34 21.51 -9.12
N GLU A 260 -7.67 21.38 -10.41
CA GLU A 260 -9.05 21.43 -10.89
C GLU A 260 -9.82 20.14 -10.56
N GLU A 261 -11.15 20.24 -10.50
CA GLU A 261 -12.02 19.06 -10.41
C GLU A 261 -11.88 18.20 -11.69
N GLY A 262 -11.70 16.89 -11.53
CA GLY A 262 -11.68 15.94 -12.65
C GLY A 262 -10.32 15.67 -13.32
N VAL A 263 -9.26 16.40 -12.96
CA VAL A 263 -7.85 16.03 -13.29
C VAL A 263 -7.33 15.00 -12.31
#